data_AF-A0A7X6VVP2-F1
#
_entry.id   AF-A0A7X6VVP2-F1
#
_cell.length_a   1.000
_cell.length_b   1.000
_cell.length_c   1.000
_cell.angle_alpha   90.00
_cell.angle_beta   90.00
_cell.angle_gamma   90.00
#
_symmetry.space_group_name_H-M   'P 1'
#
loop_
_entity.id
_entity.type
_entity.pdbx_description
1 polymer ?
#
loop_
_entity_poly.entity_id
_entity_poly.type
_entity_poly.pdbx_seq_one_letter_code
_entity_poly.pdbx_strand_id
1 'polypeptide(L)'
;TEVIKPNVLILGENKPAREARYIHGERGKGFWTFYSGHDPEDYRHLVGDPPTDLNLYPNSPGYRLILNNVLFPAAKKKKRKT
;
A
#
# COMPACT_ATOMS: atom_id res chain seq x y z
N THR A 1 -13.23 -2.62 12.52
CA THR A 1 -11.87 -2.14 12.88
C THR A 1 -11.59 -2.20 14.37
N GLU A 2 -12.50 -2.71 15.20
CA GLU A 2 -12.41 -2.71 16.68
C GLU A 2 -11.28 -3.56 17.27
N VAL A 3 -10.72 -4.49 16.48
CA VAL A 3 -9.63 -5.39 16.88
C VAL A 3 -8.23 -4.86 16.53
N ILE A 4 -8.15 -3.68 15.89
CA ILE A 4 -6.88 -3.09 15.46
C ILE A 4 -6.25 -2.33 16.63
N LYS A 5 -4.95 -2.54 16.85
CA LYS A 5 -4.22 -1.87 17.92
C LYS A 5 -4.18 -0.35 17.68
N PRO A 6 -4.28 0.50 18.72
CA PRO A 6 -4.33 1.96 18.56
C PRO A 6 -3.12 2.58 17.85
N ASN A 7 -1.95 1.93 17.92
CA ASN A 7 -0.72 2.41 17.29
C ASN A 7 -0.61 2.07 15.80
N VAL A 8 -1.61 1.41 15.22
CA VAL A 8 -1.66 1.07 13.80
C VAL A 8 -2.37 2.18 13.04
N LEU A 9 -1.71 2.72 12.02
CA LEU A 9 -2.29 3.71 11.13
C LEU A 9 -3.20 3.04 10.11
N ILE A 10 -4.47 3.45 10.07
CA ILE A 10 -5.42 3.00 9.04
C ILE A 10 -5.30 3.95 7.85
N LEU A 11 -4.85 3.42 6.72
CA LEU A 11 -4.68 4.14 5.46
C LEU A 11 -5.91 4.01 4.54
N GLY A 12 -6.73 2.97 4.74
CA GLY A 12 -7.96 2.75 3.97
C GLY A 12 -8.91 1.80 4.70
N GLU A 13 -10.20 2.11 4.65
CA GLU A 13 -11.25 1.37 5.34
C GLU A 13 -12.49 1.20 4.48
N ASN A 14 -13.17 0.07 4.66
CA ASN A 14 -14.53 -0.16 4.20
C ASN A 14 -15.46 -0.05 5.40
N LYS A 15 -15.99 1.16 5.64
CA LYS A 15 -16.89 1.44 6.79
C LYS A 15 -18.14 0.55 6.80
N PRO A 16 -18.88 0.39 5.68
CA PRO A 16 -20.03 -0.52 5.64
C PRO A 16 -19.72 -1.94 6.10
N ALA A 17 -18.57 -2.49 5.69
CA ALA A 17 -18.14 -3.84 6.09
C ALA A 17 -17.40 -3.87 7.44
N ARG A 18 -17.14 -2.72 8.07
CA ARG A 18 -16.33 -2.57 9.29
C ARG A 18 -14.91 -3.13 9.18
N GLU A 19 -14.32 -3.09 7.99
CA GLU A 19 -12.99 -3.64 7.69
C GLU A 19 -11.95 -2.54 7.44
N ALA A 20 -10.72 -2.74 7.93
CA ALA A 20 -9.59 -1.97 7.43
C ALA A 20 -9.00 -2.70 6.22
N ARG A 21 -8.82 -1.97 5.12
CA ARG A 21 -8.30 -2.49 3.85
C ARG A 21 -6.80 -2.28 3.75
N TYR A 22 -6.33 -1.11 4.20
CA TYR A 22 -4.92 -0.74 4.17
C TYR A 22 -4.49 -0.24 5.55
N ILE A 23 -3.49 -0.88 6.13
CA ILE A 23 -2.97 -0.53 7.46
C ILE A 23 -1.45 -0.56 7.48
N HIS A 24 -0.87 0.33 8.28
CA HIS A 24 0.58 0.51 8.40
C HIS A 24 0.96 0.63 9.88
N GLY A 25 2.16 0.16 10.22
CA GLY A 25 2.70 0.34 11.55
C GLY A 25 4.18 0.07 11.65
N GLU A 26 4.73 0.37 12.81
CA GLU A 26 6.14 0.13 13.11
C GLU A 26 6.31 -1.13 13.95
N ARG A 27 7.44 -1.83 13.75
CA ARG A 27 7.86 -2.94 14.58
C ARG A 27 9.39 -2.98 14.67
N GLY A 28 9.93 -2.71 15.86
CA GLY A 28 11.37 -2.65 16.08
C GLY A 28 12.01 -1.47 15.34
N LYS A 29 13.00 -1.74 14.48
CA LYS A 29 13.69 -0.72 13.67
C LYS A 29 13.13 -0.59 12.25
N GLY A 30 11.99 -1.21 11.97
CA GLY A 30 11.36 -1.23 10.66
C GLY A 30 9.87 -0.98 10.75
N PHE A 31 9.23 -0.94 9.57
CA PHE A 31 7.80 -0.78 9.42
C PHE A 31 7.21 -1.92 8.61
N TRP A 32 5.90 -2.10 8.74
CA TRP A 32 5.12 -3.09 8.01
C TRP A 32 3.86 -2.43 7.46
N THR A 33 3.38 -2.95 6.35
CA THR A 33 2.13 -2.51 5.73
C THR A 33 1.37 -3.72 5.23
N PHE A 34 0.06 -3.73 5.45
CA PHE A 34 -0.85 -4.73 4.92
C PHE A 34 -1.78 -4.08 3.90
N TYR A 35 -1.89 -4.73 2.74
CA TYR A 35 -2.80 -4.35 1.66
C TYR A 35 -3.80 -5.46 1.39
N SER A 36 -5.10 -5.18 1.51
CA SER A 36 -6.14 -6.12 1.11
C SER A 36 -6.31 -6.13 -0.40
N GLY A 37 -6.07 -7.27 -1.05
CA GLY A 37 -6.20 -7.44 -2.51
C GLY A 37 -4.85 -7.66 -3.22
N HIS A 38 -4.91 -7.90 -4.53
CA HIS A 38 -3.72 -8.12 -5.36
C HIS A 38 -3.16 -6.81 -5.91
N ASP A 39 -3.94 -6.12 -6.74
CA ASP A 39 -3.60 -4.84 -7.34
C ASP A 39 -4.71 -3.83 -7.00
N PRO A 40 -4.35 -2.59 -6.58
CA PRO A 40 -5.34 -1.56 -6.26
C PRO A 40 -6.22 -1.16 -7.47
N GLU A 41 -5.73 -1.30 -8.69
CA GLU A 41 -6.41 -0.96 -9.94
C GLU A 41 -6.85 -2.21 -10.72
N ASP A 42 -6.35 -3.40 -10.36
CA ASP A 42 -6.75 -4.69 -10.94
C ASP A 42 -7.08 -5.74 -9.86
N TYR A 43 -8.32 -5.71 -9.37
CA TYR A 43 -8.75 -6.60 -8.30
C TYR A 43 -8.80 -8.09 -8.69
N ARG A 44 -8.90 -8.42 -9.99
CA ARG A 44 -9.13 -9.80 -10.46
C ARG A 44 -7.88 -10.49 -10.98
N HIS A 45 -6.88 -9.73 -11.44
CA HIS A 45 -5.62 -10.16 -12.06
C HIS A 45 -5.48 -11.68 -12.19
N LEU A 46 -5.91 -12.21 -13.34
CA LEU A 46 -6.00 -13.65 -13.56
C LEU A 46 -4.62 -14.22 -13.91
N VAL A 47 -4.46 -15.51 -13.65
CA VAL A 47 -3.23 -16.22 -14.03
C VAL A 47 -3.10 -16.19 -15.56
N GLY A 48 -2.08 -15.50 -16.06
CA GLY A 48 -1.82 -15.32 -17.49
C GLY A 48 -2.08 -13.90 -18.01
N ASP A 49 -2.68 -13.03 -17.21
CA ASP A 49 -2.80 -11.61 -17.55
C ASP A 49 -1.40 -10.97 -17.66
N PRO A 50 -1.21 -10.00 -18.58
CA PRO A 50 0.05 -9.29 -18.69
C PRO A 50 0.36 -8.53 -17.38
N PRO A 51 1.63 -8.33 -17.03
CA PRO A 51 1.99 -7.52 -15.86
C PRO A 51 1.36 -6.14 -15.92
N THR A 52 0.94 -5.61 -14.78
CA THR A 52 0.31 -4.29 -14.73
C THR A 52 1.27 -3.20 -15.24
N ASP A 53 0.83 -2.46 -16.27
CA ASP A 53 1.57 -1.30 -16.77
C ASP A 53 1.21 -0.06 -15.94
N LEU A 54 2.11 0.31 -15.02
CA LEU A 54 1.96 1.47 -14.15
C LEU A 54 1.80 2.79 -14.92
N ASN A 55 2.27 2.87 -16.18
CA ASN A 55 2.10 4.07 -17.01
C ASN A 55 0.63 4.36 -17.35
N LEU A 56 -0.24 3.34 -17.28
CA LEU A 56 -1.68 3.48 -17.49
C LEU A 56 -2.39 4.12 -16.28
N TYR A 57 -1.72 4.17 -15.12
CA TYR A 57 -2.28 4.63 -13.85
C TYR A 57 -1.50 5.79 -13.22
N PRO A 58 -1.16 6.86 -13.97
CA PRO A 58 -0.30 7.94 -13.47
C PRO A 58 -0.92 8.68 -12.29
N ASN A 59 -2.25 8.61 -12.14
CA ASN A 59 -3.01 9.30 -11.11
C ASN A 59 -3.76 8.37 -10.15
N SER A 60 -3.44 7.07 -10.13
CA SER A 60 -4.12 6.12 -9.25
C SER A 60 -3.95 6.52 -7.78
N PRO A 61 -5.05 6.68 -7.02
CA PRO A 61 -4.98 6.92 -5.59
C PRO A 61 -4.42 5.71 -4.84
N GLY A 62 -4.72 4.48 -5.29
CA GLY A 62 -4.23 3.25 -4.68
C GLY A 62 -2.71 3.09 -4.79
N TYR A 63 -2.15 3.28 -5.99
CA TYR A 63 -0.70 3.23 -6.18
C TYR A 63 0.03 4.36 -5.47
N ARG A 64 -0.51 5.59 -5.48
CA ARG A 64 0.10 6.70 -4.72
C ARG A 64 0.18 6.38 -3.23
N LEU A 65 -0.85 5.75 -2.67
CA LEU A 65 -0.87 5.37 -1.27
C LEU A 65 0.25 4.37 -0.95
N ILE A 66 0.52 3.40 -1.83
CA ILE A 66 1.62 2.43 -1.70
C ILE A 66 2.99 3.11 -1.86
N LEU A 67 3.16 3.89 -2.92
CA LEU A 67 4.44 4.52 -3.26
C LEU A 67 4.87 5.50 -2.16
N ASN A 68 3.98 6.38 -1.72
CA ASN A 68 4.30 7.45 -0.79
C ASN A 68 4.51 6.95 0.65
N ASN A 69 3.75 5.94 1.08
CA ASN A 69 3.78 5.49 2.47
C ASN A 69 4.66 4.26 2.70
N VAL A 70 5.07 3.54 1.64
CA VAL A 70 5.83 2.28 1.78
C VAL A 70 7.09 2.29 0.96
N LEU A 71 6.99 2.39 -0.37
CA LEU A 71 8.14 2.15 -1.24
C LEU A 71 9.17 3.28 -1.17
N PHE A 72 8.75 4.54 -1.17
CA PHE A 72 9.69 5.66 -1.05
C PHE A 72 10.32 5.80 0.34
N PRO A 73 9.59 5.61 1.45
CA PRO A 73 10.21 5.52 2.78
C PRO A 73 11.17 4.32 2.93
N ALA A 74 10.88 3.18 2.29
CA ALA A 74 11.73 1.98 2.32
C ALA A 74 12.98 2.11 1.45
N ALA A 75 12.92 2.90 0.38
CA ALA A 75 14.01 3.04 -0.55
C ALA A 75 15.17 3.79 0.11
N LYS A 76 16.36 3.17 0.12
CA LYS A 76 17.59 3.88 0.44
C LYS A 76 17.78 5.02 -0.57
N LYS A 77 17.82 6.26 -0.08
CA LYS A 77 18.13 7.42 -0.92
C LYS A 77 19.47 7.17 -1.61
N LYS A 78 19.49 7.16 -2.94
CA LYS A 78 20.74 7.15 -3.71
C LYS A 78 21.53 8.40 -3.33
N LYS A 79 22.81 8.22 -2.97
CA LYS A 79 23.73 9.36 -2.79
C LYS A 79 23.74 10.16 -4.09
N ARG A 80 23.43 11.46 -4.03
CA ARG A 80 23.60 12.34 -5.20
C ARG A 80 25.08 12.32 -5.57
N LYS A 81 25.39 12.09 -6.84
CA LYS A 81 26.73 12.37 -7.36
C LYS A 81 26.85 13.90 -7.35
N THR A 82 27.70 14.42 -6.46
CA THR A 82 28.26 15.77 -6.54
C THR A 82 29.49 15.72 -7.42
#